data_AF-A0A960PNP8-F1
#
_entry.id   AF-A0A960PNP8-F1
#
_cell.length_a   1.000
_cell.length_b   1.000
_cell.length_c   1.000
_cell.angle_alpha   90.00
_cell.angle_beta   90.00
_cell.angle_gamma   90.00
#
_symmetry.space_group_name_H-M   'P 1'
#
loop_
_entity.id
_entity.type
_entity.pdbx_description
1 polymer ?
#
loop_
_entity_poly.entity_id
_entity_poly.type
_entity_poly.pdbx_seq_one_letter_code
_entity_poly.pdbx_strand_id
1 'polypeptide(L)'
;MTTTPEGNKQRLQAAFKELAEGRGGPFVDLMAEDFSWVMPGRGTWSGVWRGKQVVREELFAPLFARFAGTYRNTYCYVCEFGDDGMLHELTEYMDNEHAAQVLGPP
;
A
#
# COMPACT_ATOMS: atom_id res chain seq x y z
N MET A 1 6.02 0.15 23.41
CA MET A 1 7.14 1.09 23.20
C MET A 1 6.62 2.12 22.23
N THR A 2 6.55 3.40 22.62
CA THR A 2 6.05 4.46 21.74
C THR A 2 6.97 4.55 20.53
N THR A 3 6.41 4.44 19.33
CA THR A 3 7.21 4.52 18.11
C THR A 3 7.48 5.98 17.75
N THR A 4 8.59 6.26 17.08
CA THR A 4 8.92 7.61 16.59
C THR A 4 8.60 7.71 15.10
N PRO A 5 8.27 8.91 14.58
CA PRO A 5 8.05 9.08 13.14
C PRO A 5 9.22 8.58 12.28
N GLU A 6 10.46 8.82 12.72
CA GLU A 6 11.67 8.35 12.03
C GLU A 6 11.79 6.81 12.09
N GLY A 7 11.51 6.20 13.23
CA GLY A 7 11.49 4.73 13.35
C GLY A 7 10.38 4.08 12.52
N ASN A 8 9.23 4.72 12.38
CA ASN A 8 8.12 4.25 11.54
C ASN A 8 8.51 4.28 10.08
N LYS A 9 9.10 5.39 9.65
CA LYS A 9 9.62 5.55 8.30
C LYS A 9 10.67 4.50 7.96
N GLN A 10 11.63 4.23 8.86
CA GLN A 10 12.68 3.23 8.63
C GLN A 10 12.11 1.82 8.48
N ARG A 11 11.15 1.43 9.34
CA ARG A 11 10.46 0.12 9.25
C ARG A 11 9.68 -0.01 7.94
N LEU A 12 8.96 1.04 7.55
CA LEU A 12 8.21 1.07 6.29
C LEU A 12 9.14 0.96 5.07
N GLN A 13 10.26 1.70 5.07
CA GLN A 13 11.26 1.62 4.00
C GLN A 13 11.89 0.23 3.90
N ALA A 14 12.20 -0.41 5.03
CA ALA A 14 12.70 -1.78 5.05
C ALA A 14 11.67 -2.75 4.47
N ALA A 15 10.40 -2.63 4.86
CA ALA A 15 9.32 -3.45 4.32
C ALA A 15 9.14 -3.25 2.80
N PHE A 16 9.18 -2.01 2.30
CA PHE A 16 9.10 -1.74 0.87
C PHE A 16 10.29 -2.28 0.08
N LYS A 17 11.51 -2.28 0.66
CA LYS A 17 12.68 -2.89 0.04
C LYS A 17 12.48 -4.38 -0.16
N GLU A 18 11.96 -5.08 0.85
CA GLU A 18 11.66 -6.51 0.74
C GLU A 18 10.53 -6.77 -0.26
N LEU A 19 9.49 -5.92 -0.26
CA LEU A 19 8.39 -6.00 -1.22
C LEU A 19 8.88 -5.85 -2.67
N ALA A 20 9.82 -4.93 -2.94
CA ALA A 20 10.41 -4.74 -4.26
C ALA A 20 11.17 -5.98 -4.79
N GLU A 21 11.65 -6.83 -3.87
CA GLU A 21 12.30 -8.11 -4.17
C GLU A 21 11.31 -9.28 -4.22
N GLY A 22 9.99 -9.00 -4.21
CA GLY A 22 8.92 -9.99 -4.21
C GLY A 22 8.63 -10.62 -2.84
N ARG A 23 9.28 -10.14 -1.76
CA ARG A 23 9.10 -10.64 -0.39
C ARG A 23 8.12 -9.75 0.37
N GLY A 24 6.82 -9.93 0.12
CA GLY A 24 5.76 -9.06 0.67
C GLY A 24 5.40 -9.28 2.15
N GLY A 25 5.87 -10.36 2.77
CA GLY A 25 5.56 -10.70 4.17
C GLY A 25 5.81 -9.56 5.17
N PRO A 26 7.01 -8.95 5.21
CA PRO A 26 7.33 -7.86 6.13
C PRO A 26 6.41 -6.64 6.01
N PHE A 27 5.87 -6.36 4.82
CA PHE A 27 4.92 -5.27 4.63
C PHE A 27 3.54 -5.61 5.19
N VAL A 28 3.08 -6.84 4.96
CA VAL A 28 1.82 -7.35 5.55
C VAL A 28 1.93 -7.42 7.07
N ASP A 29 3.08 -7.82 7.61
CA ASP A 29 3.32 -7.90 9.05
C ASP A 29 3.30 -6.52 9.73
N LEU A 30 3.54 -5.43 8.98
CA LEU A 30 3.49 -4.07 9.49
C LEU A 30 2.06 -3.50 9.56
N MET A 31 1.10 -4.11 8.86
CA MET A 31 -0.30 -3.67 8.82
C MET A 31 -1.07 -4.14 10.05
N ALA A 32 -1.77 -3.20 10.70
CA ALA A 32 -2.79 -3.51 11.69
C ALA A 32 -3.95 -4.31 11.06
N GLU A 33 -4.72 -5.04 11.87
CA GLU A 33 -5.86 -5.82 11.35
C GLU A 33 -6.96 -4.93 10.74
N ASP A 34 -7.13 -3.72 11.27
CA ASP A 34 -8.07 -2.69 10.78
C ASP A 34 -7.45 -1.74 9.73
N PHE A 35 -6.26 -2.08 9.20
CA PHE A 35 -5.54 -1.26 8.23
C PHE A 35 -6.40 -0.86 7.02
N SER A 36 -6.30 0.42 6.62
CA SER A 36 -7.01 0.98 5.46
C SER A 36 -6.04 1.46 4.38
N TRP A 37 -6.32 1.10 3.12
CA TRP A 37 -5.66 1.66 1.95
C TRP A 37 -6.59 2.67 1.27
N VAL A 38 -6.10 3.88 1.05
CA VAL A 38 -6.85 4.97 0.42
C VAL A 38 -6.14 5.38 -0.86
N MET A 39 -6.81 5.26 -2.00
CA MET A 39 -6.39 5.87 -3.26
C MET A 39 -7.40 6.96 -3.62
N PRO A 40 -7.13 8.23 -3.27
CA PRO A 40 -8.04 9.33 -3.50
C PRO A 40 -8.07 9.72 -4.98
N GLY A 41 -9.16 10.35 -5.40
CA GLY A 41 -9.31 10.90 -6.74
C GLY A 41 -10.53 10.34 -7.47
N ARG A 42 -10.44 10.30 -8.80
CA ARG A 42 -11.44 9.75 -9.70
C ARG A 42 -10.72 8.82 -10.67
N GLY A 43 -11.28 7.64 -10.90
CA GLY A 43 -10.67 6.62 -11.74
C GLY A 43 -11.00 5.23 -11.23
N THR A 44 -10.66 4.22 -12.02
CA THR A 44 -10.95 2.82 -11.69
C THR A 44 -10.16 2.33 -10.48
N TRP A 45 -9.00 2.93 -10.22
CA TRP A 45 -8.15 2.63 -9.05
C TRP A 45 -8.45 3.51 -7.83
N SER A 46 -9.32 4.51 -7.95
CA SER A 46 -9.69 5.33 -6.80
C SER A 46 -10.66 4.57 -5.90
N GLY A 47 -10.37 4.52 -4.59
CA GLY A 47 -11.16 3.74 -3.65
C GLY A 47 -10.62 3.77 -2.24
N VAL A 48 -11.38 3.15 -1.33
CA VAL A 48 -10.97 2.92 0.05
C VAL A 48 -11.23 1.46 0.41
N TRP A 49 -10.19 0.74 0.76
CA TRP A 49 -10.24 -0.64 1.22
C TRP A 49 -9.95 -0.67 2.71
N ARG A 50 -10.88 -1.19 3.51
CA ARG A 50 -10.77 -1.19 4.98
C ARG A 50 -10.66 -2.61 5.51
N GLY A 51 -9.64 -2.83 6.34
CA GLY A 51 -9.29 -4.13 6.90
C GLY A 51 -8.18 -4.80 6.10
N LYS A 52 -7.21 -5.36 6.82
CA LYS A 52 -6.04 -6.03 6.25
C LYS A 52 -6.40 -7.15 5.28
N GLN A 53 -7.43 -7.93 5.61
CA GLN A 53 -7.91 -9.00 4.74
C GLN A 53 -8.47 -8.45 3.42
N VAL A 54 -9.33 -7.43 3.48
CA VAL A 54 -9.92 -6.76 2.31
C VAL A 54 -8.84 -6.18 1.42
N VAL A 55 -7.85 -5.48 1.98
CA VAL A 55 -6.70 -4.95 1.21
C VAL A 55 -5.96 -6.07 0.49
N ARG A 56 -5.70 -7.20 1.16
CA ARG A 56 -4.93 -8.30 0.56
C ARG A 56 -5.69 -9.00 -0.56
N GLU A 57 -6.97 -9.24 -0.35
CA GLU A 57 -7.80 -10.05 -1.27
C GLU A 57 -8.36 -9.22 -2.42
N GLU A 58 -8.85 -8.01 -2.13
CA GLU A 58 -9.58 -7.18 -3.11
C GLU A 58 -8.71 -6.13 -3.79
N LEU A 59 -7.53 -5.81 -3.24
CA LEU A 59 -6.59 -4.87 -3.84
C LEU A 59 -5.29 -5.55 -4.29
N PHE A 60 -4.54 -6.19 -3.37
CA PHE A 60 -3.22 -6.72 -3.70
C PHE A 60 -3.23 -7.92 -4.63
N ALA A 61 -4.07 -8.93 -4.35
CA ALA A 61 -4.15 -10.11 -5.21
C ALA A 61 -4.46 -9.75 -6.68
N PRO A 62 -5.49 -8.95 -7.00
CA PRO A 62 -5.78 -8.58 -8.38
C PRO A 62 -4.74 -7.61 -8.97
N LEU A 63 -4.10 -6.75 -8.16
CA LEU A 63 -3.00 -5.89 -8.60
C LEU A 63 -1.75 -6.70 -8.99
N PHE A 64 -1.31 -7.62 -8.13
CA PHE A 64 -0.11 -8.41 -8.37
C PHE A 64 -0.26 -9.38 -9.55
N ALA A 65 -1.47 -9.89 -9.80
CA ALA A 65 -1.76 -10.69 -10.98
C ALA A 65 -1.53 -9.94 -12.32
N ARG A 66 -1.51 -8.60 -12.29
CA ARG A 66 -1.32 -7.74 -13.45
C ARG A 66 0.12 -7.30 -13.67
N PHE A 67 1.03 -7.54 -12.72
CA PHE A 67 2.45 -7.22 -12.89
C PHE A 67 3.16 -8.27 -13.76
N ALA A 68 2.91 -8.18 -15.07
CA ALA A 68 3.61 -8.96 -16.10
C ALA A 68 4.68 -8.13 -16.85
N GLY A 69 4.80 -6.82 -16.58
CA GLY A 69 5.72 -5.91 -17.26
C GLY A 69 6.24 -4.78 -16.36
N THR A 70 7.01 -3.87 -16.94
CA THR A 70 7.61 -2.73 -16.22
C THR A 70 6.57 -1.67 -15.92
N TYR A 71 6.00 -1.69 -14.72
CA TYR A 71 5.14 -0.60 -14.21
C TYR A 71 6.00 0.47 -13.52
N ARG A 72 5.94 1.71 -14.02
CA ARG A 72 6.65 2.86 -13.44
C ARG A 72 5.64 3.93 -13.07
N ASN A 73 5.54 4.24 -11.79
CA ASN A 73 4.72 5.35 -11.31
C ASN A 73 5.47 6.09 -10.20
N THR A 74 5.15 7.37 -10.03
CA THR A 74 5.66 8.18 -8.91
C THR A 74 4.59 8.23 -7.84
N TYR A 75 4.91 7.70 -6.66
CA TYR A 75 3.97 7.61 -5.55
C TYR A 75 4.31 8.63 -4.47
N CYS A 76 3.28 9.18 -3.83
CA CYS A 76 3.40 9.83 -2.53
C CYS A 76 2.52 9.09 -1.53
N TYR A 77 3.13 8.56 -0.47
CA TYR A 77 2.44 7.86 0.61
C TYR A 77 2.36 8.74 1.84
N VAL A 78 1.14 8.92 2.35
CA VAL A 78 0.88 9.45 3.70
C VAL A 78 0.48 8.28 4.56
N CYS A 79 1.18 8.06 5.67
CA CYS A 79 1.02 6.87 6.50
C CYS A 79 0.65 7.26 7.93
N GLU A 80 -0.37 6.62 8.48
CA GLU A 80 -0.77 6.74 9.88
C GLU A 80 -0.35 5.49 10.64
N PHE A 81 0.40 5.71 11.73
CA PHE A 81 0.84 4.65 12.63
C PHE A 81 0.19 4.84 14.00
N GLY A 82 -0.24 3.73 14.60
CA GLY A 82 -0.81 3.69 15.94
C GLY A 82 0.25 3.67 17.03
N ASP A 83 -0.19 3.82 18.28
CA ASP A 83 0.66 3.70 19.48
C ASP A 83 1.20 2.27 19.68
N ASP A 84 0.53 1.28 19.08
CA ASP A 84 0.98 -0.11 18.97
C ASP A 84 2.16 -0.28 18.00
N GLY A 85 2.48 0.77 17.23
CA GLY A 85 3.54 0.79 16.24
C GLY A 85 3.16 0.18 14.91
N MET A 86 1.89 -0.15 14.69
CA MET A 86 1.36 -0.75 13.46
C MET A 86 0.88 0.34 12.49
N LEU A 87 0.88 0.02 11.20
CA LEU A 87 0.35 0.87 10.16
C LEU A 87 -1.18 0.69 10.11
N HIS A 88 -1.94 1.76 10.37
CA HIS A 88 -3.41 1.75 10.34
C HIS A 88 -3.99 2.37 9.08
N GLU A 89 -3.31 3.33 8.46
CA GLU A 89 -3.75 3.89 7.18
C GLU A 89 -2.56 4.20 6.27
N LEU A 90 -2.73 3.92 4.98
CA LEU A 90 -1.86 4.43 3.93
C LEU A 90 -2.72 5.09 2.85
N THR A 91 -2.54 6.40 2.70
CA THR A 91 -3.09 7.17 1.59
C THR A 91 -2.03 7.28 0.49
N GLU A 92 -2.37 6.77 -0.69
CA GLU A 92 -1.53 6.74 -1.87
C GLU A 92 -1.99 7.76 -2.90
N TYR A 93 -1.17 8.78 -3.13
CA TYR A 93 -1.32 9.67 -4.26
C TYR A 93 -0.45 9.18 -5.42
N MET A 94 -1.11 8.79 -6.51
CA MET A 94 -0.47 8.33 -7.74
C MET A 94 -1.20 8.88 -8.97
N ASP A 95 -0.56 8.76 -10.13
CA ASP A 95 -1.24 8.98 -11.41
C ASP A 95 -2.24 7.85 -11.68
N ASN A 96 -3.51 8.11 -11.34
CA ASN A 96 -4.62 7.16 -11.49
C ASN A 96 -4.92 6.84 -12.95
N GLU A 97 -4.76 7.81 -13.86
CA GLU A 97 -5.00 7.59 -15.29
C GLU A 97 -3.92 6.69 -15.87
N HIS A 98 -2.66 6.92 -15.50
CA HIS A 98 -1.55 6.05 -15.90
C HIS A 98 -1.72 4.63 -15.36
N ALA A 99 -2.09 4.48 -14.09
CA ALA A 99 -2.37 3.16 -13.50
C ALA A 99 -3.49 2.42 -14.24
N ALA A 100 -4.58 3.11 -14.58
CA ALA A 100 -5.68 2.52 -15.34
C ALA A 100 -5.27 2.08 -16.75
N GLN A 101 -4.40 2.83 -17.42
CA GLN A 101 -3.90 2.49 -18.75
C GLN A 101 -2.98 1.26 -18.75
N VAL A 102 -2.12 1.14 -17.73
CA VAL A 102 -1.11 0.06 -17.66
C VAL A 102 -1.66 -1.21 -17.03
N LEU A 103 -2.52 -1.08 -16.00
CA LEU A 103 -3.01 -2.19 -15.20
C LEU A 103 -4.46 -2.58 -15.52
N GLY A 104 -5.23 -1.71 -16.19
CA GLY A 104 -6.69 -1.87 -16.33
C GLY A 104 -7.42 -1.58 -15.00
N PRO A 105 -8.76 -1.72 -14.92
CA PRO A 105 -9.50 -1.57 -13.66
C PRO A 105 -9.16 -2.71 -12.67
N PRO A 106 -9.26 -2.49 -11.33
CA PRO A 106 -9.01 -3.49 -10.30
C PRO A 106 -9.88 -4.74 -10.39
#